data_AF-A0AAW6HV11-F1
#
_entry.id   AF-A0AAW6HV11-F1
#
_cell.length_a   1.000
_cell.length_b   1.000
_cell.length_c   1.000
_cell.angle_alpha   90.00
_cell.angle_beta   90.00
_cell.angle_gamma   90.00
#
_symmetry.space_group_name_H-M   'P 1'
#
loop_
_entity.id
_entity.type
_entity.pdbx_description
1 polymer ?
#
loop_
_entity_poly.entity_id
_entity_poly.type
_entity_poly.pdbx_seq_one_letter_code
_entity_poly.pdbx_strand_id
1 'polypeptide(L)'
;MNFRIVSFLFIFFSLFVSCRVFADQLVHKCLYKRRVSYQSEPCSSGVEVRTWQAVPDSPPSSDELWRRYRVDQELQQRYANDRLQRSVSHTLGSSIPVQNSSCDAARRQRAVILDQMGVNRSYEATAAVDNAANAACR
;
A
#
# COMPACT_ATOMS: atom_id res chain seq x y z
N MET A 1 -17.67 -57.88 4.13
CA MET A 1 -17.89 -56.47 3.74
C MET A 1 -17.51 -55.61 4.93
N ASN A 2 -16.25 -55.16 5.09
CA ASN A 2 -15.82 -54.20 6.15
C ASN A 2 -14.35 -53.72 6.01
N PHE A 3 -13.50 -54.37 5.22
CA PHE A 3 -12.08 -53.98 5.12
C PHE A 3 -11.83 -52.63 4.41
N ARG A 4 -12.68 -52.29 3.42
CA ARG A 4 -12.58 -51.03 2.67
C ARG A 4 -12.97 -49.81 3.52
N ILE A 5 -13.94 -49.96 4.42
CA ILE A 5 -14.42 -48.88 5.31
C ILE A 5 -13.35 -48.56 6.37
N VAL A 6 -12.69 -49.58 6.92
CA VAL A 6 -11.60 -49.40 7.91
C VAL A 6 -10.38 -48.72 7.28
N SER A 7 -10.06 -49.05 6.03
CA SER A 7 -8.94 -48.41 5.31
C SER A 7 -9.22 -46.94 4.98
N PHE A 8 -10.45 -46.59 4.59
CA PHE A 8 -10.85 -45.20 4.39
C PHE A 8 -10.84 -44.38 5.69
N LEU A 9 -11.26 -44.97 6.81
CA LEU A 9 -11.18 -44.34 8.13
C LEU A 9 -9.73 -44.10 8.58
N PHE A 10 -8.82 -45.03 8.29
CA PHE A 10 -7.40 -44.87 8.60
C PHE A 10 -6.73 -43.75 7.77
N ILE A 11 -7.08 -43.63 6.49
CA ILE A 11 -6.59 -42.55 5.61
C ILE A 11 -7.15 -41.20 6.06
N PHE A 12 -8.43 -41.12 6.43
CA PHE A 12 -9.02 -39.90 6.97
C PHE A 12 -8.38 -39.49 8.30
N PHE A 13 -8.12 -40.46 9.19
CA PHE A 13 -7.50 -40.20 10.49
C PHE A 13 -6.05 -39.70 10.36
N SER A 14 -5.28 -40.20 9.39
CA SER A 14 -3.92 -39.74 9.12
C SER A 14 -3.85 -38.36 8.45
N LEU A 15 -4.90 -37.94 7.73
CA LEU A 15 -5.03 -36.58 7.19
C LEU A 15 -5.36 -35.53 8.27
N PHE A 16 -6.12 -35.89 9.31
CA PHE A 16 -6.50 -34.96 10.39
C PHE A 16 -5.39 -34.69 11.43
N VAL A 17 -4.38 -35.57 11.54
CA VAL A 17 -3.26 -35.41 12.49
C VAL A 17 -2.19 -34.41 11.99
N SER A 18 -2.35 -33.85 10.79
CA SER A 18 -1.48 -32.79 10.27
C SER A 18 -1.95 -31.38 10.63
N CYS A 19 -2.75 -31.22 11.69
CA CYS A 19 -3.00 -29.90 12.26
C CYS A 19 -1.71 -29.47 12.97
N ARG A 20 -0.84 -28.76 12.24
CA ARG A 20 0.33 -28.10 12.82
C ARG A 20 -0.21 -27.11 13.86
N VAL A 21 -0.23 -27.55 15.11
CA VAL A 21 -0.24 -26.68 16.30
C VAL A 21 0.70 -25.53 15.97
N PHE A 22 0.26 -24.28 16.17
CA PHE A 22 1.06 -23.06 15.99
C PHE A 22 2.40 -23.25 16.71
N ALA A 23 3.35 -23.83 15.99
CA ALA A 23 4.71 -23.96 16.43
C ALA A 23 5.23 -22.53 16.43
N ASP A 24 5.76 -22.12 17.56
CA ASP A 24 6.58 -20.95 17.74
C ASP A 24 7.39 -20.67 16.44
N GLN A 25 6.91 -19.75 15.59
CA GLN A 25 7.50 -19.54 14.29
C GLN A 25 8.78 -18.73 14.48
N LEU A 26 9.86 -19.42 14.80
CA LEU A 26 11.16 -18.78 14.94
C LEU A 26 11.72 -18.43 13.56
N VAL A 27 12.23 -17.21 13.45
CA VAL A 27 12.96 -16.74 12.27
C VAL A 27 14.41 -16.57 12.68
N HIS A 28 15.29 -17.33 12.04
CA HIS A 28 16.73 -17.31 12.28
C HIS A 28 17.41 -16.43 11.22
N LYS A 29 18.19 -15.43 11.64
CA LYS A 29 19.10 -14.67 10.76
C LYS A 29 20.44 -15.38 10.70
N CYS A 30 20.72 -15.97 9.56
CA CYS A 30 21.96 -16.67 9.29
C CYS A 30 22.90 -15.79 8.48
N LEU A 31 24.17 -15.75 8.88
CA LEU A 31 25.24 -15.08 8.14
C LEU A 31 26.22 -16.11 7.61
N TYR A 32 26.36 -16.17 6.29
CA TYR A 32 27.29 -17.06 5.61
C TYR A 32 28.02 -16.32 4.50
N LYS A 33 29.36 -16.32 4.52
CA LYS A 33 30.22 -15.64 3.52
C LYS A 33 29.76 -14.20 3.20
N ARG A 34 29.44 -13.41 4.24
CA ARG A 34 28.92 -12.03 4.16
C ARG A 34 27.52 -11.89 3.52
N ARG A 35 26.80 -12.99 3.29
CA ARG A 35 25.39 -12.98 2.89
C ARG A 35 24.49 -13.22 4.09
N VAL A 36 23.34 -12.55 4.12
CA VAL A 36 22.31 -12.73 5.15
C VAL A 36 21.16 -13.52 4.54
N SER A 37 20.72 -14.56 5.22
CA SER A 37 19.50 -15.31 4.89
C SER A 37 18.62 -15.43 6.13
N TYR A 38 17.29 -15.39 5.94
CA TYR A 38 16.33 -15.65 6.99
C TYR A 38 15.69 -17.02 6.75
N GLN A 39 15.66 -17.86 7.79
CA GLN A 39 15.19 -19.24 7.69
C GLN A 39 14.22 -19.53 8.84
N SER A 40 13.20 -20.36 8.59
CA SER A 40 12.28 -20.86 9.62
C SER A 40 12.84 -22.05 10.41
N GLU A 41 14.00 -22.56 9.97
CA GLU A 41 14.77 -23.59 10.65
C GLU A 41 16.10 -22.99 11.12
N PRO A 42 16.74 -23.59 12.14
CA PRO A 42 18.07 -23.18 12.56
C PRO A 42 19.06 -23.15 11.39
N CYS A 43 20.06 -22.27 11.47
CA CYS A 43 21.00 -22.06 10.38
C CYS A 43 21.73 -23.35 9.96
N SER A 44 21.36 -23.90 8.81
CA SER A 44 21.98 -25.11 8.23
C SER A 44 23.47 -24.93 7.93
N SER A 45 23.88 -23.70 7.60
CA SER A 45 25.27 -23.32 7.40
C SER A 45 25.50 -21.86 7.80
N GLY A 46 26.71 -21.56 8.27
CA GLY A 46 27.06 -20.22 8.75
C GLY A 46 26.76 -20.01 10.23
N VAL A 47 26.79 -18.76 10.66
CA VAL A 47 26.59 -18.37 12.05
C VAL A 47 25.20 -17.79 12.23
N GLU A 48 24.47 -18.29 13.23
CA GLU A 48 23.23 -17.67 13.67
C GLU A 48 23.56 -16.35 14.38
N VAL A 49 23.07 -15.25 13.83
CA VAL A 49 23.33 -13.90 14.33
C VAL A 49 22.23 -13.46 15.29
N ARG A 50 20.98 -13.83 14.99
CA ARG A 50 19.82 -13.43 15.78
C ARG A 50 18.63 -14.31 15.45
N THR A 51 17.78 -14.52 16.45
CA THR A 51 16.52 -15.26 16.31
C THR A 51 15.38 -14.39 16.83
N TRP A 52 14.25 -14.42 16.13
CA TRP A 52 13.02 -13.76 16.54
C TRP A 52 11.89 -14.76 16.57
N GLN A 53 10.98 -14.54 17.51
CA GLN A 53 9.66 -15.16 17.48
C GLN A 53 8.76 -14.36 16.55
N ALA A 54 8.34 -14.96 15.43
CA ALA A 54 7.35 -14.38 14.53
C ALA A 54 5.96 -14.64 15.10
N VAL A 55 5.56 -13.80 16.07
CA VAL A 55 4.17 -13.76 16.55
C VAL A 55 3.32 -13.13 15.44
N PRO A 56 2.33 -13.84 14.88
CA PRO A 56 1.40 -13.24 13.94
C PRO A 56 0.64 -12.10 14.61
N ASP A 57 0.40 -11.02 13.87
CA ASP A 57 -0.49 -9.97 14.34
C ASP A 57 -1.87 -10.56 14.65
N SER A 58 -2.52 -10.00 15.67
CA SER A 58 -3.90 -10.40 15.99
C SER A 58 -4.81 -10.10 14.79
N PRO A 59 -5.79 -10.99 14.49
CA PRO A 59 -6.74 -10.71 13.42
C PRO A 59 -7.48 -9.39 13.70
N PRO A 60 -7.83 -8.62 12.66
CA PRO A 60 -8.51 -7.35 12.83
C PRO A 60 -9.85 -7.53 13.55
N SER A 61 -10.20 -6.58 14.40
CA SER A 61 -11.49 -6.60 15.10
C SER A 61 -12.65 -6.34 14.13
N SER A 62 -13.87 -6.71 14.52
CA SER A 62 -15.08 -6.40 13.75
C SER A 62 -15.20 -4.91 13.44
N ASP A 63 -14.88 -4.05 14.41
CA ASP A 63 -14.99 -2.60 14.25
C ASP A 63 -13.96 -2.04 13.27
N GLU A 64 -12.76 -2.63 13.26
CA GLU A 64 -11.74 -2.30 12.28
C GLU A 64 -12.15 -2.72 10.86
N LEU A 65 -12.71 -3.92 10.71
CA LEU A 65 -13.25 -4.39 9.43
C LEU A 65 -14.35 -3.47 8.92
N TRP A 66 -15.28 -3.05 9.78
CA TRP A 66 -16.34 -2.10 9.43
C TRP A 66 -15.80 -0.73 9.05
N ARG A 67 -14.73 -0.27 9.70
CA ARG A 67 -14.08 0.99 9.35
C ARG A 67 -13.45 0.92 7.96
N ARG A 68 -12.68 -0.15 7.67
CA ARG A 68 -12.06 -0.38 6.36
C ARG A 68 -13.11 -0.45 5.25
N TYR A 69 -14.19 -1.20 5.49
CA TYR A 69 -15.31 -1.30 4.55
C TYR A 69 -15.94 0.05 4.19
N ARG A 70 -16.15 0.94 5.17
CA ARG A 70 -16.71 2.28 4.91
C ARG A 70 -15.77 3.15 4.07
N VAL A 71 -14.47 3.09 4.35
CA VAL A 71 -13.45 3.83 3.57
C VAL A 71 -13.41 3.32 2.12
N ASP A 72 -13.44 2.00 1.93
CA ASP A 72 -13.44 1.40 0.60
C ASP A 72 -14.70 1.77 -0.20
N GLN A 73 -15.87 1.80 0.45
CA GLN A 73 -17.12 2.25 -0.17
C GLN A 73 -17.03 3.71 -0.63
N GLU A 74 -16.53 4.61 0.21
CA GLU A 74 -16.36 6.03 -0.14
C GLU A 74 -15.39 6.20 -1.31
N LEU A 75 -14.26 5.49 -1.27
CA LEU A 75 -13.24 5.55 -2.31
C LEU A 75 -13.78 5.04 -3.65
N GLN A 76 -14.54 3.94 -3.62
CA GLN A 76 -15.15 3.38 -4.82
C GLN A 76 -16.15 4.34 -5.46
N GLN A 77 -16.95 5.06 -4.65
CA GLN A 77 -17.87 6.08 -5.15
C GLN A 77 -17.13 7.24 -5.81
N ARG A 78 -16.06 7.74 -5.18
CA ARG A 78 -15.20 8.80 -5.75
C ARG A 78 -14.62 8.37 -7.09
N TYR A 79 -14.05 7.17 -7.16
CA TYR A 79 -13.48 6.65 -8.41
C TYR A 79 -14.52 6.34 -9.49
N ALA A 80 -15.75 5.98 -9.12
CA ALA A 80 -16.83 5.82 -10.08
C ALA A 80 -17.20 7.18 -10.71
N ASN A 81 -17.32 8.23 -9.90
CA ASN A 81 -17.59 9.59 -10.38
C ASN A 81 -16.46 10.10 -11.30
N ASP A 82 -15.20 9.90 -10.91
CA ASP A 82 -14.05 10.28 -11.73
C ASP A 82 -14.04 9.56 -13.09
N ARG A 83 -14.40 8.27 -13.12
CA ARG A 83 -14.51 7.51 -14.38
C ARG A 83 -15.62 8.03 -15.27
N LEU A 84 -16.78 8.36 -14.70
CA LEU A 84 -17.89 8.94 -15.45
C LEU A 84 -17.49 10.30 -16.06
N GLN A 85 -16.85 11.18 -15.28
CA GLN A 85 -16.33 12.46 -15.76
C GLN A 85 -15.30 12.29 -16.89
N ARG A 86 -14.41 11.30 -16.80
CA ARG A 86 -13.46 10.99 -17.89
C ARG A 86 -14.16 10.45 -19.13
N SER A 87 -15.16 9.59 -18.97
CA SER A 87 -15.88 9.00 -20.12
C SER A 87 -16.66 10.00 -20.95
N VAL A 88 -17.19 11.06 -20.32
CA VAL A 88 -17.86 12.18 -21.03
C VAL A 88 -16.86 13.04 -21.82
N SER A 89 -15.57 12.98 -21.46
CA SER A 89 -14.53 13.83 -22.03
C SER A 89 -13.76 13.21 -23.21
N HIS A 90 -14.20 12.07 -23.77
CA HIS A 90 -13.42 11.30 -24.74
C HIS A 90 -13.69 11.58 -26.23
N THR A 91 -14.35 12.67 -26.61
CA THR A 91 -14.45 13.06 -28.04
C THR A 91 -13.36 14.00 -28.54
N LEU A 92 -12.50 14.55 -27.68
CA LEU A 92 -11.33 15.32 -28.10
C LEU A 92 -10.20 15.04 -27.10
N GLY A 93 -9.03 14.61 -27.60
CA GLY A 93 -7.83 14.55 -26.78
C GLY A 93 -7.66 15.86 -26.02
N SER A 94 -7.33 15.79 -24.72
CA SER A 94 -7.11 16.98 -23.90
C SER A 94 -5.95 17.78 -24.47
N SER A 95 -6.26 18.74 -25.34
CA SER A 95 -5.48 19.96 -25.40
C SER A 95 -5.93 20.79 -24.20
N ILE A 96 -4.99 21.15 -23.34
CA ILE A 96 -5.22 22.23 -22.39
C ILE A 96 -5.47 23.46 -23.26
N PRO A 97 -6.66 24.09 -23.26
CA PRO A 97 -6.83 25.34 -23.97
C PRO A 97 -5.88 26.37 -23.33
N VAL A 98 -4.78 26.68 -24.01
CA VAL A 98 -3.85 27.75 -23.65
C VAL A 98 -4.52 29.07 -24.04
N GLN A 99 -5.60 29.45 -23.34
CA GLN A 99 -6.41 30.62 -23.76
C GLN A 99 -6.91 31.50 -22.61
N ASN A 100 -6.37 31.37 -21.40
CA ASN A 100 -6.55 32.41 -20.37
C ASN A 100 -5.21 33.08 -20.09
N SER A 101 -4.99 34.23 -20.74
CA SER A 101 -3.81 35.08 -20.53
C SER A 101 -3.60 35.45 -19.05
N SER A 102 -4.67 35.47 -18.26
CA SER A 102 -4.66 35.64 -16.80
C SER A 102 -4.00 34.47 -16.06
N CYS A 103 -4.30 33.22 -16.43
CA CYS A 103 -3.68 32.04 -15.82
C CYS A 103 -2.20 31.93 -16.18
N ASP A 104 -1.82 32.24 -17.43
CA ASP A 104 -0.42 32.25 -17.84
C ASP A 104 0.37 33.37 -17.15
N ALA A 105 -0.25 34.54 -16.96
CA ALA A 105 0.34 35.62 -16.18
C ALA A 105 0.52 35.22 -14.71
N ALA A 106 -0.48 34.59 -14.10
CA ALA A 106 -0.40 34.10 -12.72
C ALA A 106 0.68 33.02 -12.53
N ARG A 107 0.83 32.10 -13.50
CA ARG A 107 1.91 31.10 -13.50
C ARG A 107 3.29 31.72 -13.62
N ARG A 108 3.45 32.73 -14.49
CA ARG A 108 4.71 33.50 -14.61
C ARG A 108 5.04 34.23 -13.32
N GLN A 109 4.05 34.89 -12.72
CA GLN A 109 4.22 35.58 -11.44
C GLN A 109 4.59 34.61 -10.31
N ARG A 110 3.93 33.44 -10.23
CA ARG A 110 4.29 32.37 -9.30
C ARG A 110 5.75 31.96 -9.43
N ALA A 111 6.24 31.75 -10.65
CA ALA A 111 7.63 31.37 -10.87
C ALA A 111 8.61 32.43 -10.35
N VAL A 112 8.33 33.71 -10.63
CA VAL A 112 9.16 34.84 -10.15
C VAL A 112 9.19 34.90 -8.61
N ILE A 113 8.04 34.78 -7.95
CA ILE A 113 7.97 34.89 -6.48
C ILE A 113 8.66 33.67 -5.84
N LEU A 114 8.46 32.47 -6.38
CA LEU A 114 9.13 31.27 -5.86
C LEU A 114 10.66 31.32 -6.03
N ASP A 115 11.14 31.93 -7.12
CA ASP A 115 12.57 32.15 -7.35
C ASP A 115 13.15 33.17 -6.36
N GLN A 116 12.46 34.31 -6.16
CA GLN A 116 12.83 35.33 -5.17
C GLN A 116 12.86 34.80 -3.74
N MET A 117 11.97 33.87 -3.40
CA MET A 117 11.95 33.23 -2.08
C MET A 117 13.12 32.25 -1.87
N GLY A 118 13.75 31.76 -2.95
CA GLY A 118 14.84 30.81 -2.88
C GLY A 118 14.47 29.45 -2.27
N VAL A 119 15.49 28.70 -1.86
CA VAL A 119 15.34 27.31 -1.38
C VAL A 119 14.89 27.20 0.08
N ASN A 120 15.08 28.22 0.89
CA ASN A 120 14.74 28.23 2.33
C ASN A 120 13.34 28.78 2.60
N ARG A 121 12.38 28.51 1.70
CA ARG A 121 11.01 29.00 1.80
C ARG A 121 10.15 28.11 2.70
N SER A 122 9.30 28.74 3.52
CA SER A 122 8.36 28.01 4.36
C SER A 122 7.24 27.38 3.51
N TYR A 123 6.63 26.32 4.04
CA TYR A 123 5.49 25.68 3.39
C TYR A 123 4.33 26.68 3.20
N GLU A 124 4.00 27.46 4.22
CA GLU A 124 2.91 28.43 4.19
C GLU A 124 3.10 29.48 3.09
N ALA A 125 4.32 30.01 2.95
CA ALA A 125 4.66 30.99 1.91
C ALA A 125 4.52 30.39 0.50
N THR A 126 4.93 29.13 0.32
CA THR A 126 4.79 28.42 -0.96
C THR A 126 3.32 28.13 -1.26
N ALA A 127 2.57 27.64 -0.27
CA ALA A 127 1.16 27.30 -0.41
C ALA A 127 0.29 28.52 -0.75
N ALA A 128 0.59 29.69 -0.17
CA ALA A 128 -0.12 30.92 -0.49
C ALA A 128 0.01 31.31 -1.97
N VAL A 129 1.23 31.24 -2.52
CA VAL A 129 1.47 31.56 -3.94
C VAL A 129 0.83 30.52 -4.86
N ASP A 130 0.90 29.25 -4.49
CA ASP A 130 0.30 28.16 -5.26
C ASP A 130 -1.23 28.28 -5.32
N ASN A 131 -1.85 28.60 -4.19
CA ASN A 131 -3.29 28.82 -4.10
C ASN A 131 -3.75 30.04 -4.91
N ALA A 132 -2.98 31.13 -4.89
CA ALA A 132 -3.27 32.31 -5.70
C ALA A 132 -3.21 32.01 -7.20
N ALA A 133 -2.19 31.27 -7.67
CA ALA A 133 -2.09 30.84 -9.05
C ALA A 133 -3.23 29.89 -9.44
N ASN A 134 -3.57 28.95 -8.57
CA ASN A 134 -4.68 28.03 -8.80
C ASN A 134 -6.03 28.74 -8.86
N ALA A 135 -6.26 29.76 -8.04
CA ALA A 135 -7.49 30.56 -8.08
C ALA A 135 -7.65 31.31 -9.41
N ALA A 136 -6.56 31.82 -9.98
CA ALA A 136 -6.57 32.49 -11.29
C ALA A 136 -6.73 31.55 -12.49
N CYS A 137 -6.51 30.25 -12.29
CA CYS A 137 -6.58 29.21 -13.31
C CYS A 137 -7.85 28.33 -13.21
N ARG A 138 -8.69 28.55 -12.20
CA ARG A 138 -10.03 27.96 -12.09
C ARG A 138 -11.01 28.72 -12.97
#